data_AF-A0A7K9C898-F1
#
_entry.id   AF-A0A7K9C898-F1
#
_cell.length_a   1.000
_cell.length_b   1.000
_cell.length_c   1.000
_cell.angle_alpha   90.00
_cell.angle_beta   90.00
_cell.angle_gamma   90.00
#
_symmetry.space_group_name_H-M   'P 1'
#
loop_
_entity.id
_entity.type
_entity.pdbx_description
1 polymer ?
#
loop_
_entity_poly.entity_id
_entity_poly.type
_entity_poly.pdbx_seq_one_letter_code
_entity_poly.pdbx_strand_id
1 'polypeptide(L)'
;MSSNLGKEKDCKEKDPKVPSSKEREKEAKASGGFGKESKEKEPKTKGKDAKDGKKDSSSTQPGVAFSVDNTIKRPNPATGTRKKSSNAEVIKELNKCREENSMRLDLSKRSIHMLPSAVKELTQLTELYLYSNKLQCLPAEVGCLVNLMTLALSENSLTSLPDSLDNLKKLRMLDLRHNKLREIPSVVYRLSSLTTLYLRFNRITTVEKDIKNLSKLTMLSIRENKIKQLPAEIGELCNLITLDVAHNQLEHLPEEIGSCMQITNLDLQHNELLDLPETIGNLSSLSRLGLRYNRLSAIPKSLAKCSELDELNLENNNISTLPEGLLSSLVKLTSLTLARNCFQSYPVGGPSQFSTIYSLNMEHNRINKIPFGIFSRAKVLSKLNMKDNQLTSLPLDFGTWTSMVELNLATNQLTKIPEDVSGLVSLEVLILSNNLLKKLPHGIGNLRKLRELDLEENKLESLPNEIAYLKDLQKLVLTNNQLTTLPRGIGHLTNLTHLGLGENLLTHLPEEIGTLENLEELYLNDNPNLHSLPFELALCSKLSIMSIENCPLSHLPPQIVAGGPSFIIQFLKMQGPYRAMV
;
A
#
# COMPACT_ATOMS: atom_id res chain seq x y z
N MET A 1 22.83 -49.60 -67.07
CA MET A 1 24.01 -49.62 -67.97
C MET A 1 24.85 -48.38 -67.67
N SER A 2 26.17 -48.46 -67.83
CA SER A 2 27.09 -47.34 -68.08
C SER A 2 27.09 -46.16 -67.06
N SER A 3 28.03 -46.07 -66.11
CA SER A 3 29.46 -45.68 -66.24
C SER A 3 29.72 -44.18 -66.47
N ASN A 4 30.80 -43.54 -65.99
CA ASN A 4 31.68 -43.72 -64.82
C ASN A 4 32.67 -42.52 -64.80
N LEU A 5 33.13 -42.06 -63.62
CA LEU A 5 34.31 -41.18 -63.40
C LEU A 5 34.34 -39.77 -64.07
N GLY A 6 35.01 -38.75 -63.51
CA GLY A 6 35.79 -38.64 -62.26
C GLY A 6 35.83 -37.18 -61.77
N LYS A 7 36.02 -36.93 -60.46
CA LYS A 7 37.29 -36.51 -59.81
C LYS A 7 37.74 -35.08 -60.21
N GLU A 8 38.11 -34.16 -59.32
CA GLU A 8 38.36 -34.13 -57.85
C GLU A 8 38.19 -32.65 -57.37
N LYS A 9 38.33 -32.18 -56.11
CA LYS A 9 38.98 -32.67 -54.87
C LYS A 9 38.45 -31.89 -53.62
N ASP A 10 38.88 -32.32 -52.41
CA ASP A 10 39.23 -31.57 -51.16
C ASP A 10 38.50 -30.28 -50.68
N CYS A 11 38.26 -30.06 -49.37
CA CYS A 11 38.37 -30.95 -48.20
C CYS A 11 37.46 -30.50 -47.01
N LYS A 12 37.45 -31.30 -45.93
CA LYS A 12 36.51 -31.22 -44.78
C LYS A 12 36.99 -30.28 -43.67
N GLU A 13 36.08 -29.85 -42.78
CA GLU A 13 36.00 -30.39 -41.40
C GLU A 13 34.68 -30.05 -40.66
N LYS A 14 34.44 -30.74 -39.54
CA LYS A 14 33.24 -30.66 -38.67
C LYS A 14 33.66 -30.70 -37.19
N ASP A 15 32.77 -30.22 -36.32
CA ASP A 15 32.60 -30.48 -34.87
C ASP A 15 33.10 -31.87 -34.37
N PRO A 16 33.45 -32.11 -33.07
CA PRO A 16 32.64 -31.64 -31.90
C PRO A 16 33.26 -31.53 -30.46
N LYS A 17 32.42 -31.04 -29.52
CA LYS A 17 32.25 -31.39 -28.06
C LYS A 17 33.43 -31.52 -27.06
N VAL A 18 33.40 -30.63 -26.03
CA VAL A 18 33.38 -30.86 -24.54
C VAL A 18 34.33 -31.91 -23.90
N PRO A 19 35.19 -31.52 -22.94
CA PRO A 19 35.02 -31.94 -21.52
C PRO A 19 35.44 -30.91 -20.44
N SER A 20 35.61 -31.35 -19.18
CA SER A 20 35.44 -30.61 -17.93
C SER A 20 36.67 -30.46 -17.01
N SER A 21 36.60 -29.45 -16.12
CA SER A 21 37.06 -29.43 -14.70
C SER A 21 38.55 -29.52 -14.29
N LYS A 22 38.86 -28.70 -13.26
CA LYS A 22 39.92 -28.77 -12.20
C LYS A 22 41.29 -28.09 -12.40
N GLU A 23 41.59 -27.23 -11.41
CA GLU A 23 42.90 -26.98 -10.75
C GLU A 23 44.05 -26.37 -11.61
N ARG A 24 44.97 -25.51 -11.12
CA ARG A 24 45.17 -24.81 -9.83
C ARG A 24 46.17 -23.64 -10.01
N GLU A 25 46.09 -22.64 -9.12
CA GLU A 25 47.20 -21.83 -8.54
C GLU A 25 48.25 -21.06 -9.37
N LYS A 26 48.38 -19.75 -9.02
CA LYS A 26 49.63 -18.95 -8.78
C LYS A 26 50.57 -18.71 -10.00
N GLU A 27 51.30 -17.60 -10.12
CA GLU A 27 51.92 -16.64 -9.19
C GLU A 27 51.62 -15.17 -9.62
N ALA A 28 51.45 -14.16 -8.74
CA ALA A 28 52.46 -13.37 -8.01
C ALA A 28 53.48 -12.65 -8.93
N LYS A 29 54.04 -11.46 -8.65
CA LYS A 29 53.93 -10.41 -7.59
C LYS A 29 54.86 -9.25 -8.03
N ALA A 30 54.53 -7.98 -7.71
CA ALA A 30 55.45 -6.85 -7.41
C ALA A 30 54.79 -5.48 -7.71
N SER A 31 55.00 -4.38 -6.98
CA SER A 31 55.55 -4.20 -5.62
C SER A 31 55.42 -2.74 -5.15
N GLY A 32 54.89 -2.53 -3.94
CA GLY A 32 55.33 -1.50 -2.96
C GLY A 32 54.99 -0.01 -3.19
N GLY A 33 54.82 0.83 -2.16
CA GLY A 33 54.78 0.58 -0.71
C GLY A 33 54.88 1.88 0.13
N PHE A 34 54.43 1.83 1.40
CA PHE A 34 54.50 2.89 2.45
C PHE A 34 53.64 4.17 2.22
N GLY A 35 52.99 4.81 3.21
CA GLY A 35 52.69 4.43 4.61
C GLY A 35 52.89 5.56 5.63
N LYS A 36 51.85 5.95 6.39
CA LYS A 36 51.90 6.44 7.80
C LYS A 36 50.53 6.85 8.36
N GLU A 37 50.40 6.76 9.68
CA GLU A 37 49.22 7.14 10.48
C GLU A 37 49.18 8.64 10.79
N SER A 38 47.98 9.18 11.03
CA SER A 38 47.75 10.36 11.89
C SER A 38 46.40 10.24 12.61
N LYS A 39 46.40 10.36 13.94
CA LYS A 39 45.19 10.72 14.71
C LYS A 39 44.93 12.22 14.54
N GLU A 40 43.68 12.67 14.53
CA GLU A 40 43.16 13.62 15.53
C GLU A 40 41.65 13.96 15.40
N LYS A 41 41.00 13.98 16.57
CA LYS A 41 39.93 14.89 17.06
C LYS A 41 38.59 15.05 16.30
N GLU A 42 37.52 14.69 17.02
CA GLU A 42 36.19 15.31 16.92
C GLU A 42 36.25 16.85 17.04
N PRO A 43 35.27 17.54 16.45
CA PRO A 43 34.62 18.66 17.13
C PRO A 43 33.13 18.38 17.36
N LYS A 44 32.70 18.45 18.62
CA LYS A 44 31.28 18.44 18.99
C LYS A 44 30.63 19.77 18.62
N THR A 45 29.57 19.74 17.83
CA THR A 45 28.62 20.86 17.70
C THR A 45 27.20 20.40 17.98
N LYS A 46 26.50 21.17 18.83
CA LYS A 46 25.07 20.97 19.13
C LYS A 46 24.24 21.63 18.03
N GLY A 47 23.36 20.89 17.36
CA GLY A 47 22.43 21.42 16.36
C GLY A 47 21.07 20.72 16.46
N LYS A 48 20.01 21.50 16.68
CA LYS A 48 18.64 21.04 16.91
C LYS A 48 18.10 20.25 15.70
N ASP A 49 17.56 19.05 15.92
CA ASP A 49 16.72 18.38 14.93
C ASP A 49 15.40 19.15 14.76
N ALA A 50 15.25 19.81 13.60
CA ALA A 50 13.97 20.30 13.13
C ALA A 50 13.25 19.18 12.36
N LYS A 51 11.93 19.09 12.52
CA LYS A 51 11.09 18.21 11.70
C LYS A 51 11.12 18.70 10.25
N ASP A 52 11.36 17.80 9.32
CA ASP A 52 10.80 17.90 7.98
C ASP A 52 10.07 16.60 7.63
N GLY A 53 8.82 16.74 7.19
CA GLY A 53 8.00 15.64 6.74
C GLY A 53 7.65 15.83 5.27
N LYS A 54 8.25 15.02 4.38
CA LYS A 54 7.72 14.85 3.03
C LYS A 54 6.45 14.02 3.10
N LYS A 55 5.36 14.56 2.55
CA LYS A 55 4.14 13.82 2.25
C LYS A 55 4.26 13.29 0.81
N ASP A 56 4.30 11.97 0.64
CA ASP A 56 3.96 11.38 -0.64
C ASP A 56 2.42 11.38 -0.78
N SER A 57 1.92 11.96 -1.86
CA SER A 57 0.49 12.02 -2.17
C SER A 57 0.07 10.77 -2.95
N SER A 58 -0.34 9.72 -2.25
CA SER A 58 -0.96 8.55 -2.86
C SER A 58 -2.49 8.68 -2.94
N SER A 59 -3.06 8.07 -3.98
CA SER A 59 -4.47 8.15 -4.35
C SER A 59 -5.40 7.66 -3.22
N THR A 60 -6.41 8.45 -2.91
CA THR A 60 -7.43 8.07 -1.91
C THR A 60 -8.52 7.24 -2.57
N GLN A 61 -8.42 5.91 -2.43
CA GLN A 61 -9.51 4.98 -2.76
C GLN A 61 -9.96 4.21 -1.52
N PRO A 62 -11.23 3.75 -1.48
CA PRO A 62 -11.80 3.09 -0.32
C PRO A 62 -11.33 1.62 -0.24
N GLY A 63 -10.04 1.41 0.05
CA GLY A 63 -9.59 0.14 0.60
C GLY A 63 -10.31 -0.08 1.93
N VAL A 64 -11.02 -1.19 2.06
CA VAL A 64 -11.70 -1.55 3.31
C VAL A 64 -10.61 -1.80 4.34
N ALA A 65 -10.38 -0.79 5.19
CA ALA A 65 -9.35 -0.86 6.21
C ALA A 65 -9.53 -2.14 7.04
N PHE A 66 -8.42 -2.73 7.50
CA PHE A 66 -8.43 -3.76 8.55
C PHE A 66 -9.15 -3.18 9.78
N SER A 67 -10.47 -3.37 9.82
CA SER A 67 -11.34 -3.05 10.92
C SER A 67 -11.08 -4.10 11.99
N VAL A 68 -9.92 -3.99 12.65
CA VAL A 68 -9.69 -4.60 13.95
C VAL A 68 -10.90 -4.25 14.78
N ASP A 69 -11.58 -5.28 15.28
CA ASP A 69 -12.79 -5.10 16.06
C ASP A 69 -12.45 -4.33 17.34
N ASN A 70 -12.60 -3.00 17.26
CA ASN A 70 -12.31 -2.05 18.32
C ASN A 70 -13.51 -2.01 19.28
N THR A 71 -13.98 -3.19 19.70
CA THR A 71 -15.12 -3.37 20.61
C THR A 71 -14.86 -2.82 22.01
N ILE A 72 -13.61 -2.46 22.34
CA ILE A 72 -13.33 -1.34 23.24
C ILE A 72 -13.38 -0.02 22.43
N LYS A 73 -14.56 0.59 22.34
CA LYS A 73 -14.70 1.97 21.84
C LYS A 73 -13.67 2.86 22.55
N ARG A 74 -12.77 3.51 21.81
CA ARG A 74 -11.95 4.62 22.35
C ARG A 74 -12.90 5.73 22.81
N PRO A 75 -13.04 6.04 24.11
CA PRO A 75 -13.72 7.24 24.53
C PRO A 75 -12.81 8.43 24.22
N ASN A 76 -13.37 9.56 23.82
CA ASN A 76 -12.60 10.79 23.60
C ASN A 76 -11.73 11.11 24.83
N PRO A 77 -10.52 11.67 24.64
CA PRO A 77 -9.66 12.02 25.74
C PRO A 77 -10.33 13.12 26.57
N ALA A 78 -10.88 12.75 27.73
CA ALA A 78 -11.23 13.70 28.77
C ALA A 78 -9.97 14.51 29.11
N THR A 79 -10.06 15.83 28.98
CA THR A 79 -8.97 16.78 29.25
C THR A 79 -8.68 16.84 30.75
N GLY A 80 -7.96 15.83 31.24
CA GLY A 80 -7.60 15.66 32.64
C GLY A 80 -6.09 15.70 32.83
N THR A 81 -5.61 16.64 33.64
CA THR A 81 -4.22 16.74 34.08
C THR A 81 -3.74 15.41 34.71
N ARG A 82 -2.55 14.94 34.33
CA ARG A 82 -1.91 13.73 34.87
C ARG A 82 -1.60 13.85 36.38
N LYS A 83 -2.59 13.61 37.24
CA LYS A 83 -2.34 13.37 38.67
C LYS A 83 -1.61 12.03 38.83
N LYS A 84 -0.54 12.02 39.64
CA LYS A 84 0.08 10.79 40.13
C LYS A 84 -0.88 10.18 41.15
N SER A 85 -1.50 9.03 40.86
CA SER A 85 -2.35 8.41 41.87
C SER A 85 -1.51 7.86 43.01
N SER A 86 -1.84 8.26 44.25
CA SER A 86 -1.17 7.68 45.43
C SER A 86 -1.75 6.31 45.75
N ASN A 87 -1.00 5.46 46.45
CA ASN A 87 -1.49 4.13 46.85
C ASN A 87 -2.77 4.23 47.71
N ALA A 88 -2.88 5.29 48.53
CA ALA A 88 -4.07 5.57 49.33
C ALA A 88 -5.31 5.92 48.49
N GLU A 89 -5.14 6.60 47.35
CA GLU A 89 -6.25 6.87 46.42
C GLU A 89 -6.75 5.59 45.74
N VAL A 90 -5.84 4.68 45.37
CA VAL A 90 -6.24 3.37 44.82
C VAL A 90 -7.03 2.57 45.86
N ILE A 91 -6.55 2.50 47.10
CA ILE A 91 -7.25 1.81 48.20
C ILE A 91 -8.63 2.44 48.47
N LYS A 92 -8.76 3.77 48.40
CA LYS A 92 -10.04 4.46 48.57
C LYS A 92 -11.05 4.05 47.49
N GLU A 93 -10.62 3.90 46.24
CA GLU A 93 -11.49 3.46 45.13
C GLU A 93 -11.85 1.97 45.23
N LEU A 94 -10.94 1.12 45.73
CA LEU A 94 -11.26 -0.29 46.04
C LEU A 94 -12.35 -0.36 47.12
N ASN A 95 -12.20 0.37 48.24
CA ASN A 95 -13.21 0.40 49.31
C ASN A 95 -14.56 0.94 48.81
N LYS A 96 -14.55 2.03 48.02
CA LYS A 96 -15.76 2.57 47.39
C LYS A 96 -16.44 1.53 46.49
N CYS A 97 -15.69 0.85 45.63
CA CYS A 97 -16.22 -0.20 44.75
C CYS A 97 -16.84 -1.37 45.52
N ARG A 98 -16.30 -1.70 46.71
CA ARG A 98 -16.84 -2.70 47.64
C ARG A 98 -18.15 -2.22 48.28
N GLU A 99 -18.18 -0.99 48.79
CA GLU A 99 -19.34 -0.38 49.45
C GLU A 99 -20.52 -0.15 48.49
N GLU A 100 -20.24 0.24 47.24
CA GLU A 100 -21.23 0.38 46.16
C GLU A 100 -21.62 -0.97 45.52
N ASN A 101 -20.98 -2.09 45.93
CA ASN A 101 -21.14 -3.42 45.35
C ASN A 101 -21.05 -3.44 43.80
N SER A 102 -20.19 -2.59 43.24
CA SER A 102 -20.07 -2.45 41.78
C SER A 102 -19.44 -3.71 41.17
N MET A 103 -20.01 -4.18 40.06
CA MET A 103 -19.47 -5.28 39.24
C MET A 103 -18.34 -4.83 38.31
N ARG A 104 -18.14 -3.51 38.14
CA ARG A 104 -17.14 -2.92 37.24
C ARG A 104 -16.22 -1.96 38.01
N LEU A 105 -14.92 -2.11 37.83
CA LEU A 105 -13.89 -1.21 38.37
C LEU A 105 -12.98 -0.69 37.26
N ASP A 106 -12.87 0.63 37.14
CA ASP A 106 -11.96 1.31 36.20
C ASP A 106 -10.90 2.15 36.94
N LEU A 107 -9.67 1.66 36.88
CA LEU A 107 -8.46 2.27 37.43
C LEU A 107 -7.48 2.68 36.31
N SER A 108 -7.97 2.83 35.07
CA SER A 108 -7.14 3.18 33.92
C SER A 108 -6.55 4.60 33.98
N LYS A 109 -5.42 4.82 33.30
CA LYS A 109 -4.76 6.14 33.14
C LYS A 109 -4.30 6.82 34.45
N ARG A 110 -4.32 6.13 35.59
CA ARG A 110 -3.99 6.66 36.93
C ARG A 110 -2.48 6.62 37.28
N SER A 111 -1.63 6.13 36.37
CA SER A 111 -0.18 5.93 36.59
C SER A 111 0.17 4.97 37.74
N ILE A 112 -0.69 3.98 38.00
CA ILE A 112 -0.53 3.00 39.09
C ILE A 112 0.69 2.11 38.83
N HIS A 113 1.54 1.95 39.84
CA HIS A 113 2.77 1.15 39.79
C HIS A 113 2.59 -0.29 40.29
N MET A 114 1.72 -0.50 41.28
CA MET A 114 1.32 -1.82 41.81
C MET A 114 -0.16 -1.76 42.20
N LEU A 115 -0.87 -2.87 42.04
CA LEU A 115 -2.24 -3.03 42.52
C LEU A 115 -2.22 -3.52 43.99
N PRO A 116 -2.97 -2.92 44.93
CA PRO A 116 -3.01 -3.38 46.32
C PRO A 116 -3.62 -4.77 46.48
N SER A 117 -3.14 -5.54 47.46
CA SER A 117 -3.70 -6.86 47.84
C SER A 117 -5.15 -6.79 48.34
N ALA A 118 -5.63 -5.62 48.76
CA ALA A 118 -7.04 -5.36 49.08
C ALA A 118 -8.01 -5.68 47.92
N VAL A 119 -7.52 -5.80 46.68
CA VAL A 119 -8.32 -6.27 45.54
C VAL A 119 -8.99 -7.63 45.77
N LYS A 120 -8.43 -8.50 46.63
CA LYS A 120 -9.01 -9.83 46.96
C LYS A 120 -10.45 -9.77 47.48
N GLU A 121 -10.87 -8.65 48.04
CA GLU A 121 -12.18 -8.46 48.66
C GLU A 121 -13.28 -8.16 47.63
N LEU A 122 -12.92 -7.81 46.39
CA LEU A 122 -13.85 -7.39 45.34
C LEU A 122 -14.42 -8.57 44.51
N THR A 123 -14.80 -9.66 45.18
CA THR A 123 -15.20 -10.93 44.54
C THR A 123 -16.45 -10.81 43.66
N GLN A 124 -17.22 -9.72 43.77
CA GLN A 124 -18.36 -9.40 42.91
C GLN A 124 -17.99 -8.90 41.50
N LEU A 125 -16.73 -8.52 41.27
CA LEU A 125 -16.31 -7.94 39.99
C LEU A 125 -16.46 -8.91 38.81
N THR A 126 -17.08 -8.42 37.74
CA THR A 126 -17.12 -9.04 36.41
C THR A 126 -16.18 -8.34 35.42
N GLU A 127 -15.86 -7.05 35.65
CA GLU A 127 -15.00 -6.26 34.77
C GLU A 127 -13.95 -5.45 35.55
N LEU A 128 -12.66 -5.61 35.19
CA LEU A 128 -11.54 -4.88 35.78
C LEU A 128 -10.68 -4.23 34.69
N TYR A 129 -10.63 -2.89 34.69
CA TYR A 129 -9.85 -2.08 33.77
C TYR A 129 -8.66 -1.41 34.47
N LEU A 130 -7.46 -1.73 34.00
CA LEU A 130 -6.17 -1.29 34.54
C LEU A 130 -5.26 -0.71 33.44
N TYR A 131 -5.82 -0.35 32.29
CA TYR A 131 -5.06 0.06 31.11
C TYR A 131 -4.38 1.43 31.25
N SER A 132 -3.32 1.68 30.47
CA SER A 132 -2.52 2.92 30.48
C SER A 132 -1.94 3.26 31.86
N ASN A 133 -1.37 2.26 32.55
CA ASN A 133 -0.75 2.39 33.87
C ASN A 133 0.76 2.06 33.81
N LYS A 134 1.38 1.75 34.95
CA LYS A 134 2.81 1.45 35.08
C LYS A 134 3.06 0.12 35.82
N LEU A 135 2.08 -0.79 35.80
CA LEU A 135 2.16 -2.08 36.47
C LEU A 135 3.29 -2.92 35.88
N GLN A 136 4.14 -3.48 36.74
CA GLN A 136 5.21 -4.43 36.35
C GLN A 136 4.81 -5.89 36.58
N CYS A 137 3.92 -6.13 37.54
CA CYS A 137 3.30 -7.41 37.86
C CYS A 137 1.87 -7.17 38.37
N LEU A 138 1.12 -8.26 38.55
CA LEU A 138 -0.13 -8.28 39.31
C LEU A 138 0.06 -9.05 40.62
N PRO A 139 -0.62 -8.65 41.72
CA PRO A 139 -0.63 -9.42 42.96
C PRO A 139 -1.42 -10.73 42.78
N ALA A 140 -1.08 -11.76 43.54
CA ALA A 140 -1.73 -13.07 43.46
C ALA A 140 -3.22 -13.00 43.82
N GLU A 141 -3.59 -12.01 44.63
CA GLU A 141 -4.95 -11.66 45.06
C GLU A 141 -5.93 -11.37 43.92
N VAL A 142 -5.47 -11.07 42.69
CA VAL A 142 -6.35 -10.97 41.51
C VAL A 142 -7.04 -12.32 41.22
N GLY A 143 -6.43 -13.45 41.60
CA GLY A 143 -7.03 -14.78 41.48
C GLY A 143 -8.30 -14.99 42.33
N CYS A 144 -8.53 -14.17 43.35
CA CYS A 144 -9.74 -14.23 44.18
C CYS A 144 -11.00 -13.69 43.46
N LEU A 145 -10.84 -12.99 42.32
CA LEU A 145 -11.92 -12.37 41.56
C LEU A 145 -12.71 -13.38 40.71
N VAL A 146 -13.19 -14.49 41.29
CA VAL A 146 -13.74 -15.66 40.58
C VAL A 146 -14.94 -15.38 39.65
N ASN A 147 -15.56 -14.19 39.75
CA ASN A 147 -16.63 -13.75 38.85
C ASN A 147 -16.15 -12.96 37.61
N LEU A 148 -14.86 -12.66 37.51
CA LEU A 148 -14.30 -11.80 36.48
C LEU A 148 -14.45 -12.42 35.09
N MET A 149 -15.05 -11.66 34.17
CA MET A 149 -15.24 -12.01 32.76
C MET A 149 -14.31 -11.21 31.85
N THR A 150 -13.95 -9.98 32.23
CA THR A 150 -13.09 -9.08 31.46
C THR A 150 -11.96 -8.53 32.32
N LEU A 151 -10.71 -8.74 31.87
CA LEU A 151 -9.51 -8.19 32.49
C LEU A 151 -8.69 -7.41 31.45
N ALA A 152 -8.62 -6.09 31.59
CA ALA A 152 -7.92 -5.21 30.66
C ALA A 152 -6.67 -4.57 31.29
N LEU A 153 -5.50 -4.99 30.81
CA LEU A 153 -4.16 -4.67 31.34
C LEU A 153 -3.27 -3.97 30.30
N SER A 154 -3.85 -3.49 29.20
CA SER A 154 -3.09 -2.91 28.09
C SER A 154 -2.32 -1.65 28.46
N GLU A 155 -1.25 -1.33 27.73
CA GLU A 155 -0.38 -0.18 27.99
C GLU A 155 0.16 -0.15 29.44
N ASN A 156 0.88 -1.21 29.81
CA ASN A 156 1.55 -1.34 31.11
C ASN A 156 3.03 -1.73 30.92
N SER A 157 3.67 -2.31 31.93
CA SER A 157 5.04 -2.83 31.87
C SER A 157 5.13 -4.27 32.36
N LEU A 158 4.05 -5.05 32.22
CA LEU A 158 3.96 -6.43 32.68
C LEU A 158 4.99 -7.31 31.97
N THR A 159 5.71 -8.11 32.75
CA THR A 159 6.63 -9.15 32.27
C THR A 159 6.12 -10.56 32.52
N SER A 160 5.17 -10.74 33.44
CA SER A 160 4.54 -12.01 33.79
C SER A 160 3.14 -11.79 34.40
N LEU A 161 2.42 -12.88 34.65
CA LEU A 161 1.15 -12.92 35.37
C LEU A 161 1.25 -13.94 36.52
N PRO A 162 0.55 -13.76 37.66
CA PRO A 162 0.59 -14.69 38.79
C PRO A 162 -0.15 -16.00 38.45
N ASP A 163 0.35 -17.13 38.95
CA ASP A 163 -0.25 -18.45 38.69
C ASP A 163 -1.70 -18.58 39.18
N SER A 164 -2.04 -17.89 40.27
CA SER A 164 -3.39 -17.85 40.86
C SER A 164 -4.47 -17.27 39.95
N LEU A 165 -4.09 -16.65 38.82
CA LEU A 165 -5.03 -16.18 37.80
C LEU A 165 -5.81 -17.36 37.18
N ASP A 166 -5.29 -18.59 37.27
CA ASP A 166 -5.99 -19.80 36.82
C ASP A 166 -7.34 -20.04 37.52
N ASN A 167 -7.58 -19.46 38.70
CA ASN A 167 -8.87 -19.51 39.40
C ASN A 167 -9.99 -18.75 38.68
N LEU A 168 -9.66 -17.89 37.71
CA LEU A 168 -10.63 -17.06 36.96
C LEU A 168 -11.39 -17.85 35.88
N LYS A 169 -12.07 -18.94 36.27
CA LYS A 169 -12.78 -19.88 35.37
C LYS A 169 -13.98 -19.29 34.61
N LYS A 170 -14.31 -18.00 34.82
CA LYS A 170 -15.32 -17.24 34.06
C LYS A 170 -14.70 -16.22 33.11
N LEU A 171 -13.37 -16.05 33.08
CA LEU A 171 -12.71 -15.04 32.27
C LEU A 171 -12.87 -15.35 30.79
N ARG A 172 -13.49 -14.42 30.05
CA ARG A 172 -13.75 -14.53 28.60
C ARG A 172 -12.77 -13.67 27.80
N MET A 173 -12.45 -12.49 28.31
CA MET A 173 -11.58 -11.53 27.64
C MET A 173 -10.37 -11.17 28.51
N LEU A 174 -9.18 -11.34 27.93
CA LEU A 174 -7.90 -10.92 28.51
C LEU A 174 -7.15 -10.02 27.51
N ASP A 175 -6.95 -8.75 27.90
CA ASP A 175 -6.22 -7.77 27.09
C ASP A 175 -4.86 -7.43 27.74
N LEU A 176 -3.78 -7.85 27.10
CA LEU A 176 -2.39 -7.68 27.52
C LEU A 176 -1.58 -6.83 26.52
N ARG A 177 -2.24 -6.08 25.62
CA ARG A 177 -1.57 -5.31 24.57
C ARG A 177 -0.57 -4.28 25.12
N HIS A 178 0.49 -3.94 24.38
CA HIS A 178 1.47 -2.93 24.80
C HIS A 178 2.06 -3.21 26.20
N ASN A 179 2.66 -4.38 26.38
CA ASN A 179 3.37 -4.78 27.60
C ASN A 179 4.82 -5.22 27.28
N LYS A 180 5.48 -5.93 28.19
CA LYS A 180 6.89 -6.37 28.07
C LYS A 180 7.03 -7.89 28.12
N LEU A 181 5.95 -8.63 27.83
CA LEU A 181 5.92 -10.10 27.84
C LEU A 181 6.89 -10.65 26.79
N ARG A 182 7.76 -11.59 27.18
CA ARG A 182 8.71 -12.29 26.28
C ARG A 182 8.16 -13.61 25.73
N GLU A 183 7.11 -14.11 26.36
CA GLU A 183 6.38 -15.34 26.08
C GLU A 183 4.92 -15.12 26.52
N ILE A 184 4.02 -16.01 26.12
CA ILE A 184 2.67 -16.03 26.69
C ILE A 184 2.80 -16.72 28.07
N PRO A 185 2.46 -16.06 29.20
CA PRO A 185 2.64 -16.65 30.53
C PRO A 185 1.85 -17.96 30.67
N SER A 186 2.46 -19.01 31.22
CA SER A 186 1.88 -20.37 31.26
C SER A 186 0.47 -20.44 31.89
N VAL A 187 0.17 -19.53 32.82
CA VAL A 187 -1.17 -19.39 33.42
C VAL A 187 -2.26 -19.08 32.40
N VAL A 188 -1.95 -18.36 31.31
CA VAL A 188 -2.92 -18.00 30.27
C VAL A 188 -3.47 -19.27 29.60
N TYR A 189 -2.64 -20.26 29.30
CA TYR A 189 -3.10 -21.54 28.72
C TYR A 189 -4.04 -22.33 29.64
N ARG A 190 -4.05 -22.05 30.95
CA ARG A 190 -4.96 -22.69 31.93
C ARG A 190 -6.34 -22.02 32.02
N LEU A 191 -6.58 -20.95 31.26
CA LEU A 191 -7.82 -20.16 31.21
C LEU A 191 -8.77 -20.65 30.09
N SER A 192 -9.21 -21.89 30.16
CA SER A 192 -10.08 -22.54 29.14
C SER A 192 -11.47 -21.90 28.95
N SER A 193 -11.80 -20.86 29.70
CA SER A 193 -13.00 -20.02 29.49
C SER A 193 -12.79 -18.87 28.50
N LEU A 194 -11.56 -18.57 28.10
CA LEU A 194 -11.25 -17.44 27.21
C LEU A 194 -11.88 -17.61 25.83
N THR A 195 -12.57 -16.56 25.40
CA THR A 195 -13.05 -16.37 24.02
C THR A 195 -12.18 -15.37 23.26
N THR A 196 -11.48 -14.48 23.96
CA THR A 196 -10.77 -13.35 23.35
C THR A 196 -9.45 -13.07 24.08
N LEU A 197 -8.34 -13.15 23.35
CA LEU A 197 -6.99 -12.91 23.86
C LEU A 197 -6.24 -11.91 22.98
N TYR A 198 -5.91 -10.75 23.55
CA TYR A 198 -5.12 -9.72 22.89
C TYR A 198 -3.72 -9.61 23.50
N LEU A 199 -2.70 -9.81 22.68
CA LEU A 199 -1.27 -9.80 23.04
C LEU A 199 -0.43 -8.88 22.15
N ARG A 200 -1.08 -8.04 21.31
CA ARG A 200 -0.43 -7.13 20.37
C ARG A 200 0.63 -6.23 21.03
N PHE A 201 1.73 -5.93 20.35
CA PHE A 201 2.81 -5.08 20.87
C PHE A 201 3.39 -5.63 22.19
N ASN A 202 3.95 -6.84 22.13
CA ASN A 202 4.76 -7.40 23.20
C ASN A 202 6.15 -7.77 22.63
N ARG A 203 6.83 -8.76 23.22
CA ARG A 203 8.14 -9.26 22.78
C ARG A 203 8.13 -10.79 22.67
N ILE A 204 6.95 -11.36 22.42
CA ILE A 204 6.69 -12.81 22.42
C ILE A 204 7.47 -13.45 21.28
N THR A 205 8.29 -14.46 21.58
CA THR A 205 9.09 -15.19 20.58
C THR A 205 8.48 -16.53 20.16
N THR A 206 7.64 -17.11 21.01
CA THR A 206 7.11 -18.46 20.88
C THR A 206 5.67 -18.53 21.38
N VAL A 207 4.88 -19.41 20.76
CA VAL A 207 3.57 -19.87 21.24
C VAL A 207 3.73 -21.34 21.58
N GLU A 208 3.30 -21.74 22.78
CA GLU A 208 3.47 -23.12 23.25
C GLU A 208 2.30 -24.00 22.78
N LYS A 209 2.56 -25.31 22.69
CA LYS A 209 1.56 -26.33 22.35
C LYS A 209 0.30 -26.32 23.21
N ASP A 210 0.42 -25.81 24.44
CA ASP A 210 -0.70 -25.73 25.39
C ASP A 210 -1.75 -24.67 25.00
N ILE A 211 -1.55 -23.94 23.89
CA ILE A 211 -2.55 -23.07 23.26
C ILE A 211 -3.88 -23.80 23.02
N LYS A 212 -3.87 -25.10 22.70
CA LYS A 212 -5.07 -25.93 22.48
C LYS A 212 -6.04 -25.98 23.66
N ASN A 213 -5.54 -25.75 24.89
CA ASN A 213 -6.38 -25.72 26.08
C ASN A 213 -7.39 -24.56 26.06
N LEU A 214 -7.18 -23.56 25.19
CA LEU A 214 -8.09 -22.43 24.95
C LEU A 214 -9.19 -22.78 23.93
N SER A 215 -9.83 -23.94 24.07
CA SER A 215 -10.78 -24.48 23.07
C SER A 215 -12.02 -23.63 22.79
N LYS A 216 -12.30 -22.60 23.62
CA LYS A 216 -13.38 -21.61 23.42
C LYS A 216 -12.94 -20.33 22.71
N LEU A 217 -11.66 -20.22 22.34
CA LEU A 217 -11.09 -19.00 21.78
C LEU A 217 -11.64 -18.73 20.38
N THR A 218 -12.25 -17.57 20.19
CA THR A 218 -12.79 -17.10 18.90
C THR A 218 -11.93 -16.00 18.27
N MET A 219 -11.15 -15.29 19.09
CA MET A 219 -10.29 -14.17 18.68
C MET A 219 -8.91 -14.26 19.35
N LEU A 220 -7.87 -14.46 18.54
CA LEU A 220 -6.47 -14.44 18.95
C LEU A 220 -5.71 -13.37 18.16
N SER A 221 -5.21 -12.33 18.84
CA SER A 221 -4.34 -11.32 18.24
C SER A 221 -2.99 -11.29 18.96
N ILE A 222 -1.96 -11.79 18.27
CA ILE A 222 -0.54 -11.82 18.68
C ILE A 222 0.33 -10.95 17.76
N ARG A 223 -0.29 -10.02 17.03
CA ARG A 223 0.34 -9.03 16.13
C ARG A 223 1.47 -8.23 16.76
N GLU A 224 2.45 -7.80 15.98
CA GLU A 224 3.57 -6.95 16.46
C GLU A 224 4.30 -7.58 17.65
N ASN A 225 4.81 -8.78 17.42
CA ASN A 225 5.65 -9.56 18.33
C ASN A 225 6.91 -10.04 17.57
N LYS A 226 7.54 -11.14 18.00
CA LYS A 226 8.76 -11.72 17.41
C LYS A 226 8.61 -13.22 17.17
N ILE A 227 7.39 -13.66 16.87
CA ILE A 227 7.05 -15.07 16.78
C ILE A 227 7.58 -15.62 15.46
N LYS A 228 8.37 -16.71 15.53
CA LYS A 228 8.99 -17.36 14.36
C LYS A 228 8.19 -18.51 13.76
N GLN A 229 7.40 -19.18 14.58
CA GLN A 229 6.58 -20.32 14.18
C GLN A 229 5.36 -20.42 15.10
N LEU A 230 4.28 -21.01 14.57
CA LEU A 230 3.11 -21.43 15.35
C LEU A 230 3.17 -22.95 15.59
N PRO A 231 2.74 -23.45 16.76
CA PRO A 231 2.66 -24.88 17.02
C PRO A 231 1.52 -25.53 16.21
N ALA A 232 1.67 -26.81 15.87
CA ALA A 232 0.63 -27.62 15.20
C ALA A 232 -0.69 -27.62 15.99
N GLU A 233 -0.61 -27.61 17.32
CA GLU A 233 -1.73 -27.54 18.25
C GLU A 233 -2.62 -26.29 18.08
N ILE A 234 -2.22 -25.28 17.29
CA ILE A 234 -3.12 -24.19 16.88
C ILE A 234 -4.35 -24.73 16.13
N GLY A 235 -4.22 -25.84 15.40
CA GLY A 235 -5.30 -26.49 14.66
C GLY A 235 -6.41 -27.09 15.54
N GLU A 236 -6.17 -27.27 16.85
CA GLU A 236 -7.19 -27.72 17.80
C GLU A 236 -8.16 -26.59 18.21
N LEU A 237 -7.91 -25.34 17.80
CA LEU A 237 -8.78 -24.18 18.07
C LEU A 237 -9.97 -24.09 17.09
N CYS A 238 -10.81 -25.12 17.03
CA CYS A 238 -11.89 -25.25 16.05
C CYS A 238 -12.97 -24.14 16.09
N ASN A 239 -13.02 -23.33 17.15
CA ASN A 239 -13.92 -22.18 17.31
C ASN A 239 -13.29 -20.83 16.92
N LEU A 240 -12.05 -20.83 16.42
CA LEU A 240 -11.34 -19.61 16.08
C LEU A 240 -11.93 -18.96 14.82
N ILE A 241 -12.41 -17.71 14.96
CA ILE A 241 -13.02 -16.93 13.88
C ILE A 241 -12.01 -15.94 13.30
N THR A 242 -11.16 -15.37 14.16
CA THR A 242 -10.11 -14.43 13.76
C THR A 242 -8.76 -14.79 14.38
N LEU A 243 -7.76 -14.88 13.52
CA LEU A 243 -6.35 -15.07 13.89
C LEU A 243 -5.52 -13.93 13.29
N ASP A 244 -4.98 -13.05 14.14
CA ASP A 244 -4.15 -11.91 13.77
C ASP A 244 -2.72 -12.11 14.28
N VAL A 245 -1.83 -12.52 13.37
CA VAL A 245 -0.41 -12.80 13.61
C VAL A 245 0.51 -11.88 12.80
N ALA A 246 -0.04 -10.79 12.27
CA ALA A 246 0.67 -9.81 11.45
C ALA A 246 1.89 -9.18 12.17
N HIS A 247 2.88 -8.69 11.42
CA HIS A 247 4.10 -8.09 11.98
C HIS A 247 4.79 -9.01 13.00
N ASN A 248 5.09 -10.24 12.57
CA ASN A 248 5.90 -11.19 13.30
C ASN A 248 7.08 -11.63 12.41
N GLN A 249 7.68 -12.78 12.68
CA GLN A 249 8.83 -13.32 11.95
C GLN A 249 8.52 -14.74 11.45
N LEU A 250 7.24 -15.02 11.13
CA LEU A 250 6.80 -16.34 10.69
C LEU A 250 7.43 -16.68 9.33
N GLU A 251 8.18 -17.78 9.26
CA GLU A 251 8.78 -18.31 8.03
C GLU A 251 7.83 -19.32 7.32
N HIS A 252 7.02 -20.04 8.11
CA HIS A 252 6.05 -21.04 7.65
C HIS A 252 4.77 -21.04 8.52
N LEU A 253 3.73 -21.71 8.03
CA LEU A 253 2.53 -22.06 8.81
C LEU A 253 2.41 -23.58 9.00
N PRO A 254 1.93 -24.06 10.17
CA PRO A 254 1.61 -25.47 10.38
C PRO A 254 0.45 -25.92 9.47
N GLU A 255 0.49 -27.14 8.95
CA GLU A 255 -0.58 -27.69 8.10
C GLU A 255 -1.92 -27.77 8.86
N GLU A 256 -1.86 -27.97 10.18
CA GLU A 256 -3.01 -28.07 11.07
C GLU A 256 -3.86 -26.78 11.12
N ILE A 257 -3.37 -25.64 10.61
CA ILE A 257 -4.18 -24.41 10.50
C ILE A 257 -5.47 -24.62 9.70
N GLY A 258 -5.45 -25.53 8.72
CA GLY A 258 -6.63 -25.89 7.92
C GLY A 258 -7.74 -26.60 8.70
N SER A 259 -7.49 -27.04 9.93
CA SER A 259 -8.50 -27.61 10.83
C SER A 259 -9.39 -26.53 11.48
N CYS A 260 -8.95 -25.26 11.50
CA CYS A 260 -9.69 -24.14 12.08
C CYS A 260 -10.79 -23.62 11.13
N MET A 261 -11.72 -24.49 10.73
CA MET A 261 -12.71 -24.24 9.65
C MET A 261 -13.67 -23.05 9.88
N GLN A 262 -13.74 -22.52 11.11
CA GLN A 262 -14.52 -21.31 11.44
C GLN A 262 -13.77 -19.99 11.17
N ILE A 263 -12.49 -20.02 10.79
CA ILE A 263 -11.72 -18.80 10.50
C ILE A 263 -12.34 -18.08 9.31
N THR A 264 -12.80 -16.86 9.55
CA THR A 264 -13.26 -15.91 8.52
C THR A 264 -12.19 -14.88 8.19
N ASN A 265 -11.29 -14.58 9.13
CA ASN A 265 -10.27 -13.54 9.00
C ASN A 265 -8.91 -14.04 9.49
N LEU A 266 -7.96 -14.19 8.57
CA LEU A 266 -6.59 -14.64 8.84
C LEU A 266 -5.60 -13.55 8.39
N ASP A 267 -4.95 -12.90 9.34
CA ASP A 267 -4.02 -11.81 9.07
C ASP A 267 -2.57 -12.23 9.32
N LEU A 268 -1.83 -12.43 8.22
CA LEU A 268 -0.45 -12.93 8.15
C LEU A 268 0.52 -11.87 7.59
N GLN A 269 0.04 -10.64 7.34
CA GLN A 269 0.82 -9.60 6.68
C GLN A 269 2.08 -9.20 7.46
N HIS A 270 3.11 -8.71 6.76
CA HIS A 270 4.39 -8.32 7.38
C HIS A 270 5.02 -9.47 8.20
N ASN A 271 5.20 -10.63 7.57
CA ASN A 271 5.97 -11.75 8.11
C ASN A 271 7.10 -12.11 7.14
N GLU A 272 7.74 -13.27 7.32
CA GLU A 272 8.83 -13.75 6.46
C GLU A 272 8.41 -15.01 5.68
N LEU A 273 7.09 -15.22 5.48
CA LEU A 273 6.52 -16.47 4.97
C LEU A 273 7.04 -16.81 3.57
N LEU A 274 7.58 -18.01 3.41
CA LEU A 274 8.14 -18.52 2.15
C LEU A 274 7.09 -19.22 1.28
N ASP A 275 6.11 -19.85 1.93
CA ASP A 275 5.02 -20.64 1.36
C ASP A 275 3.75 -20.61 2.25
N LEU A 276 2.71 -21.32 1.80
CA LEU A 276 1.48 -21.58 2.57
C LEU A 276 1.09 -23.05 2.36
N PRO A 277 0.61 -23.76 3.40
CA PRO A 277 0.24 -25.16 3.30
C PRO A 277 -1.01 -25.36 2.43
N GLU A 278 -1.07 -26.49 1.70
CA GLU A 278 -2.25 -26.86 0.88
C GLU A 278 -3.52 -27.10 1.72
N THR A 279 -3.42 -27.21 3.04
CA THR A 279 -4.57 -27.25 3.96
C THR A 279 -5.29 -25.91 4.11
N ILE A 280 -4.70 -24.78 3.67
CA ILE A 280 -5.34 -23.45 3.74
C ILE A 280 -6.69 -23.40 3.02
N GLY A 281 -6.84 -24.16 1.92
CA GLY A 281 -8.09 -24.31 1.19
C GLY A 281 -9.20 -25.06 1.92
N ASN A 282 -8.97 -25.59 3.12
CA ASN A 282 -10.03 -26.13 3.98
C ASN A 282 -10.77 -25.03 4.75
N LEU A 283 -10.23 -23.81 4.80
CA LEU A 283 -10.86 -22.64 5.41
C LEU A 283 -11.96 -22.08 4.46
N SER A 284 -13.04 -22.84 4.27
CA SER A 284 -14.13 -22.48 3.35
C SER A 284 -14.89 -21.21 3.75
N SER A 285 -14.87 -20.86 5.04
CA SER A 285 -15.47 -19.63 5.59
C SER A 285 -14.57 -18.38 5.44
N LEU A 286 -13.37 -18.52 4.88
CA LEU A 286 -12.37 -17.46 4.82
C LEU A 286 -12.79 -16.33 3.87
N SER A 287 -13.13 -15.17 4.43
CA SER A 287 -13.46 -13.97 3.68
C SER A 287 -12.28 -13.01 3.56
N ARG A 288 -11.37 -12.99 4.54
CA ARG A 288 -10.21 -12.09 4.56
C ARG A 288 -8.92 -12.84 4.82
N LEU A 289 -7.96 -12.69 3.91
CA LEU A 289 -6.65 -13.33 3.96
C LEU A 289 -5.54 -12.30 3.70
N GLY A 290 -4.90 -11.81 4.77
CA GLY A 290 -3.84 -10.80 4.68
C GLY A 290 -2.46 -11.43 4.44
N LEU A 291 -1.94 -11.39 3.20
CA LEU A 291 -0.65 -12.01 2.84
C LEU A 291 0.43 -11.02 2.38
N ARG A 292 0.10 -9.74 2.27
CA ARG A 292 1.04 -8.70 1.81
C ARG A 292 2.30 -8.58 2.68
N TYR A 293 3.41 -8.15 2.09
CA TYR A 293 4.71 -7.98 2.74
C TYR A 293 5.19 -9.29 3.39
N ASN A 294 5.37 -10.32 2.57
CA ASN A 294 5.95 -11.62 2.92
C ASN A 294 7.03 -11.98 1.89
N ARG A 295 7.49 -13.24 1.85
CA ARG A 295 8.48 -13.75 0.89
C ARG A 295 7.91 -14.90 0.04
N LEU A 296 6.59 -14.92 -0.15
CA LEU A 296 5.89 -16.02 -0.80
C LEU A 296 6.40 -16.18 -2.23
N SER A 297 6.85 -17.38 -2.58
CA SER A 297 7.29 -17.71 -3.94
C SER A 297 6.15 -18.23 -4.82
N ALA A 298 5.14 -18.83 -4.20
CA ALA A 298 3.95 -19.40 -4.83
C ALA A 298 2.75 -19.35 -3.87
N ILE A 299 1.56 -19.65 -4.40
CA ILE A 299 0.30 -19.80 -3.65
C ILE A 299 -0.23 -21.23 -3.86
N PRO A 300 -0.69 -21.94 -2.82
CA PRO A 300 -1.22 -23.30 -2.96
C PRO A 300 -2.49 -23.32 -3.82
N LYS A 301 -2.65 -24.38 -4.62
CA LYS A 301 -3.80 -24.51 -5.54
C LYS A 301 -5.12 -24.67 -4.79
N SER A 302 -5.08 -25.22 -3.58
CA SER A 302 -6.25 -25.38 -2.72
C SER A 302 -6.94 -24.07 -2.34
N LEU A 303 -6.26 -22.93 -2.38
CA LEU A 303 -6.86 -21.62 -2.10
C LEU A 303 -8.07 -21.32 -3.00
N ALA A 304 -8.16 -21.96 -4.17
CA ALA A 304 -9.33 -21.93 -5.06
C ALA A 304 -10.65 -22.36 -4.40
N LYS A 305 -10.59 -23.09 -3.27
CA LYS A 305 -11.74 -23.50 -2.47
C LYS A 305 -12.31 -22.41 -1.55
N CYS A 306 -11.56 -21.33 -1.29
CA CYS A 306 -11.96 -20.24 -0.41
C CYS A 306 -12.89 -19.26 -1.16
N SER A 307 -14.07 -19.73 -1.58
CA SER A 307 -15.01 -18.99 -2.45
C SER A 307 -15.63 -17.74 -1.82
N GLU A 308 -15.42 -17.52 -0.52
CA GLU A 308 -15.92 -16.38 0.24
C GLU A 308 -14.98 -15.15 0.21
N LEU A 309 -13.78 -15.26 -0.37
CA LEU A 309 -12.83 -14.17 -0.53
C LEU A 309 -13.38 -13.05 -1.45
N ASP A 310 -13.46 -11.82 -0.93
CA ASP A 310 -13.87 -10.61 -1.65
C ASP A 310 -12.68 -9.79 -2.19
N GLU A 311 -11.57 -9.79 -1.46
CA GLU A 311 -10.27 -9.22 -1.82
C GLU A 311 -9.14 -10.27 -1.68
N LEU A 312 -8.22 -10.28 -2.67
CA LEU A 312 -6.97 -11.03 -2.60
C LEU A 312 -5.79 -10.07 -2.80
N ASN A 313 -5.05 -9.83 -1.73
CA ASN A 313 -3.91 -8.92 -1.71
C ASN A 313 -2.61 -9.66 -1.39
N LEU A 314 -1.78 -9.81 -2.43
CA LEU A 314 -0.48 -10.47 -2.41
C LEU A 314 0.68 -9.47 -2.56
N GLU A 315 0.44 -8.18 -2.31
CA GLU A 315 1.42 -7.10 -2.50
C GLU A 315 2.76 -7.40 -1.80
N ASN A 316 3.88 -7.12 -2.47
CA ASN A 316 5.23 -7.20 -1.91
C ASN A 316 5.56 -8.63 -1.42
N ASN A 317 5.68 -9.53 -2.41
CA ASN A 317 6.06 -10.92 -2.27
C ASN A 317 7.01 -11.31 -3.43
N ASN A 318 7.40 -12.58 -3.52
CA ASN A 318 8.30 -13.11 -4.55
C ASN A 318 7.57 -13.94 -5.62
N ILE A 319 6.26 -13.74 -5.79
CA ILE A 319 5.40 -14.57 -6.64
C ILE A 319 5.67 -14.25 -8.11
N SER A 320 5.81 -15.29 -8.93
CA SER A 320 6.04 -15.18 -10.38
C SER A 320 4.89 -15.73 -11.24
N THR A 321 4.04 -16.58 -10.66
CA THR A 321 2.85 -17.18 -11.29
C THR A 321 1.79 -17.51 -10.24
N LEU A 322 0.53 -17.68 -10.68
CA LEU A 322 -0.55 -18.20 -9.85
C LEU A 322 -0.99 -19.58 -10.37
N PRO A 323 -1.53 -20.47 -9.52
CA PRO A 323 -2.13 -21.73 -9.96
C PRO A 323 -3.23 -21.51 -11.00
N GLU A 324 -3.25 -22.34 -12.03
CA GLU A 324 -4.29 -22.30 -13.05
C GLU A 324 -5.68 -22.53 -12.44
N GLY A 325 -6.65 -21.70 -12.84
CA GLY A 325 -8.03 -21.80 -12.35
C GLY A 325 -8.28 -21.18 -10.97
N LEU A 326 -7.25 -20.75 -10.23
CA LEU A 326 -7.40 -20.11 -8.90
C LEU A 326 -8.37 -18.93 -8.96
N LEU A 327 -8.02 -17.91 -9.76
CA LEU A 327 -8.78 -16.67 -9.85
C LEU A 327 -10.20 -16.87 -10.43
N SER A 328 -10.39 -17.82 -11.36
CA SER A 328 -11.74 -18.14 -11.88
C SER A 328 -12.63 -18.92 -10.90
N SER A 329 -12.07 -19.48 -9.82
CA SER A 329 -12.82 -20.19 -8.78
C SER A 329 -13.29 -19.26 -7.65
N LEU A 330 -12.63 -18.11 -7.48
CA LEU A 330 -12.95 -17.11 -6.46
C LEU A 330 -14.09 -16.19 -6.94
N VAL A 331 -15.30 -16.75 -7.01
CA VAL A 331 -16.49 -16.11 -7.61
C VAL A 331 -16.98 -14.83 -6.92
N LYS A 332 -16.49 -14.50 -5.71
CA LYS A 332 -16.76 -13.23 -5.01
C LYS A 332 -15.62 -12.22 -5.11
N LEU A 333 -14.50 -12.57 -5.73
CA LEU A 333 -13.32 -11.72 -5.80
C LEU A 333 -13.57 -10.49 -6.68
N THR A 334 -13.56 -9.31 -6.06
CA THR A 334 -13.76 -8.02 -6.73
C THR A 334 -12.47 -7.19 -6.81
N SER A 335 -11.56 -7.36 -5.85
CA SER A 335 -10.30 -6.63 -5.76
C SER A 335 -9.12 -7.60 -5.76
N LEU A 336 -8.21 -7.45 -6.73
CA LEU A 336 -7.01 -8.27 -6.86
C LEU A 336 -5.76 -7.39 -6.90
N THR A 337 -4.89 -7.54 -5.91
CA THR A 337 -3.58 -6.86 -5.86
C THR A 337 -2.44 -7.87 -5.94
N LEU A 338 -1.69 -7.80 -7.04
CA LEU A 338 -0.49 -8.56 -7.35
C LEU A 338 0.74 -7.65 -7.48
N ALA A 339 0.65 -6.42 -6.98
CA ALA A 339 1.70 -5.42 -7.08
C ALA A 339 2.98 -5.83 -6.33
N ARG A 340 4.13 -5.26 -6.71
CA ARG A 340 5.45 -5.51 -6.08
C ARG A 340 5.78 -7.01 -6.01
N ASN A 341 5.78 -7.68 -7.16
CA ASN A 341 6.05 -9.11 -7.27
C ASN A 341 7.02 -9.40 -8.43
N CYS A 342 7.16 -10.67 -8.81
CA CYS A 342 8.08 -11.12 -9.86
C CYS A 342 7.35 -11.59 -11.14
N PHE A 343 6.11 -11.12 -11.39
CA PHE A 343 5.35 -11.50 -12.59
C PHE A 343 6.03 -10.96 -13.86
N GLN A 344 6.38 -11.86 -14.77
CA GLN A 344 6.89 -11.53 -16.12
C GLN A 344 5.77 -11.56 -17.18
N SER A 345 4.65 -12.19 -16.86
CA SER A 345 3.45 -12.30 -17.69
C SER A 345 2.21 -12.27 -16.80
N TYR A 346 1.04 -12.13 -17.42
CA TYR A 346 -0.24 -12.29 -16.75
C TYR A 346 -0.44 -13.72 -16.20
N PRO A 347 -1.24 -13.90 -15.13
CA PRO A 347 -1.61 -15.23 -14.61
C PRO A 347 -2.29 -16.12 -15.66
N VAL A 348 -2.04 -17.43 -15.57
CA VAL A 348 -2.69 -18.46 -16.38
C VAL A 348 -4.13 -18.74 -15.89
N GLY A 349 -5.05 -19.02 -16.82
CA GLY A 349 -6.49 -19.19 -16.53
C GLY A 349 -7.43 -18.51 -17.53
N GLY A 350 -6.89 -17.78 -18.52
CA GLY A 350 -7.66 -17.18 -19.60
C GLY A 350 -8.60 -16.05 -19.15
N PRO A 351 -9.52 -15.58 -20.02
CA PRO A 351 -10.31 -14.37 -19.74
C PRO A 351 -11.35 -14.51 -18.63
N SER A 352 -11.79 -15.75 -18.34
CA SER A 352 -12.75 -16.05 -17.25
C SER A 352 -12.26 -15.59 -15.88
N GLN A 353 -10.93 -15.56 -15.67
CA GLN A 353 -10.33 -15.25 -14.38
C GLN A 353 -10.53 -13.79 -13.92
N PHE A 354 -10.87 -12.89 -14.83
CA PHE A 354 -11.13 -11.47 -14.55
C PHE A 354 -12.62 -11.11 -14.62
N SER A 355 -13.53 -12.10 -14.72
CA SER A 355 -14.95 -11.84 -14.96
C SER A 355 -15.70 -11.13 -13.82
N THR A 356 -15.23 -11.28 -12.59
CA THR A 356 -15.79 -10.66 -11.37
C THR A 356 -14.96 -9.47 -10.86
N ILE A 357 -13.74 -9.30 -11.37
CA ILE A 357 -12.76 -8.36 -10.84
C ILE A 357 -13.09 -6.94 -11.31
N TYR A 358 -13.37 -6.07 -10.34
CA TYR A 358 -13.63 -4.64 -10.53
C TYR A 358 -12.33 -3.82 -10.53
N SER A 359 -11.36 -4.21 -9.69
CA SER A 359 -10.08 -3.52 -9.53
C SER A 359 -8.91 -4.50 -9.60
N LEU A 360 -8.00 -4.27 -10.54
CA LEU A 360 -6.77 -5.04 -10.72
C LEU A 360 -5.54 -4.15 -10.58
N ASN A 361 -4.68 -4.46 -9.61
CA ASN A 361 -3.39 -3.80 -9.43
C ASN A 361 -2.24 -4.79 -9.62
N MET A 362 -1.39 -4.54 -10.62
CA MET A 362 -0.17 -5.30 -10.92
C MET A 362 1.07 -4.37 -11.00
N GLU A 363 1.05 -3.22 -10.32
CA GLU A 363 2.16 -2.26 -10.30
C GLU A 363 3.49 -2.89 -9.82
N HIS A 364 4.65 -2.39 -10.27
CA HIS A 364 5.97 -2.83 -9.84
C HIS A 364 6.18 -4.34 -10.08
N ASN A 365 6.09 -4.73 -11.34
CA ASN A 365 6.32 -6.08 -11.83
C ASN A 365 7.22 -6.03 -13.08
N ARG A 366 7.35 -7.14 -13.81
CA ARG A 366 8.19 -7.27 -15.01
C ARG A 366 7.38 -7.62 -16.25
N ILE A 367 6.10 -7.24 -16.28
CA ILE A 367 5.17 -7.61 -17.35
C ILE A 367 5.47 -6.76 -18.59
N ASN A 368 5.82 -7.42 -19.69
CA ASN A 368 6.20 -6.75 -20.94
C ASN A 368 5.06 -6.59 -21.97
N LYS A 369 3.95 -7.31 -21.76
CA LYS A 369 2.78 -7.34 -22.63
C LYS A 369 1.51 -7.77 -21.89
N ILE A 370 0.40 -7.12 -22.22
CA ILE A 370 -0.95 -7.57 -21.86
C ILE A 370 -1.44 -8.55 -22.96
N PRO A 371 -1.86 -9.79 -22.65
CA PRO A 371 -2.31 -10.74 -23.66
C PRO A 371 -3.60 -10.29 -24.36
N PHE A 372 -3.72 -10.59 -25.66
CA PHE A 372 -4.95 -10.32 -26.42
C PHE A 372 -6.14 -11.08 -25.84
N GLY A 373 -7.27 -10.40 -25.69
CA GLY A 373 -8.53 -10.98 -25.22
C GLY A 373 -8.58 -11.26 -23.72
N ILE A 374 -7.53 -10.95 -22.93
CA ILE A 374 -7.45 -11.32 -21.51
C ILE A 374 -8.57 -10.71 -20.66
N PHE A 375 -9.09 -9.54 -21.06
CA PHE A 375 -10.20 -8.86 -20.40
C PHE A 375 -11.54 -9.00 -21.15
N SER A 376 -11.62 -9.84 -22.19
CA SER A 376 -12.85 -10.02 -23.01
C SER A 376 -14.09 -10.51 -22.23
N ARG A 377 -13.91 -11.05 -21.02
CA ARG A 377 -15.00 -11.41 -20.09
C ARG A 377 -15.09 -10.51 -18.86
N ALA A 378 -14.16 -9.56 -18.68
CA ALA A 378 -14.03 -8.69 -17.52
C ALA A 378 -14.98 -7.48 -17.59
N LYS A 379 -16.29 -7.74 -17.69
CA LYS A 379 -17.32 -6.71 -17.95
C LYS A 379 -17.44 -5.63 -16.86
N VAL A 380 -16.93 -5.90 -15.66
CA VAL A 380 -16.97 -5.00 -14.49
C VAL A 380 -15.61 -4.39 -14.15
N LEU A 381 -14.55 -4.71 -14.91
CA LEU A 381 -13.22 -4.17 -14.65
C LEU A 381 -13.20 -2.67 -14.95
N SER A 382 -13.14 -1.88 -13.88
CA SER A 382 -13.17 -0.42 -13.94
C SER A 382 -11.84 0.23 -13.57
N LYS A 383 -10.94 -0.51 -12.92
CA LYS A 383 -9.64 0.02 -12.47
C LYS A 383 -8.53 -0.94 -12.82
N LEU A 384 -7.53 -0.46 -13.56
CA LEU A 384 -6.35 -1.21 -13.94
C LEU A 384 -5.10 -0.38 -13.66
N ASN A 385 -4.31 -0.81 -12.67
CA ASN A 385 -2.98 -0.26 -12.41
C ASN A 385 -1.90 -1.24 -12.89
N MET A 386 -1.15 -0.82 -13.90
CA MET A 386 0.02 -1.49 -14.49
C MET A 386 1.26 -0.61 -14.42
N LYS A 387 1.30 0.36 -13.49
CA LYS A 387 2.45 1.25 -13.29
C LYS A 387 3.75 0.45 -13.05
N ASP A 388 4.89 1.01 -13.42
CA ASP A 388 6.21 0.44 -13.10
C ASP A 388 6.34 -1.03 -13.57
N ASN A 389 6.28 -1.19 -14.88
CA ASN A 389 6.33 -2.46 -15.59
C ASN A 389 7.18 -2.31 -16.86
N GLN A 390 7.14 -3.29 -17.76
CA GLN A 390 7.97 -3.33 -18.97
C GLN A 390 7.11 -3.27 -20.25
N LEU A 391 5.88 -2.74 -20.17
CA LEU A 391 4.92 -2.75 -21.28
C LEU A 391 5.47 -1.97 -22.47
N THR A 392 5.66 -2.67 -23.58
CA THR A 392 6.13 -2.08 -24.85
C THR A 392 4.99 -1.64 -25.78
N SER A 393 3.82 -2.26 -25.61
CA SER A 393 2.62 -2.02 -26.43
C SER A 393 1.34 -2.48 -25.72
N LEU A 394 0.21 -1.91 -26.13
CA LEU A 394 -1.14 -2.32 -25.75
C LEU A 394 -1.71 -3.36 -26.75
N PRO A 395 -2.64 -4.24 -26.33
CA PRO A 395 -3.17 -5.30 -27.17
C PRO A 395 -4.20 -4.78 -28.19
N LEU A 396 -4.47 -5.57 -29.23
CA LEU A 396 -5.38 -5.16 -30.32
C LEU A 396 -6.86 -5.08 -29.90
N ASP A 397 -7.25 -5.70 -28.80
CA ASP A 397 -8.59 -5.60 -28.20
C ASP A 397 -8.70 -4.49 -27.14
N PHE A 398 -7.71 -3.59 -27.02
CA PHE A 398 -7.69 -2.51 -26.04
C PHE A 398 -8.98 -1.67 -26.03
N GLY A 399 -9.52 -1.34 -27.21
CA GLY A 399 -10.79 -0.60 -27.33
C GLY A 399 -12.04 -1.32 -26.81
N THR A 400 -11.95 -2.60 -26.43
CA THR A 400 -13.08 -3.33 -25.84
C THR A 400 -13.28 -3.05 -24.34
N TRP A 401 -12.36 -2.33 -23.69
CA TRP A 401 -12.36 -2.09 -22.24
C TRP A 401 -13.33 -0.95 -21.84
N THR A 402 -14.57 -1.04 -22.31
CA THR A 402 -15.61 0.01 -22.24
C THR A 402 -16.06 0.37 -20.81
N SER A 403 -15.84 -0.52 -19.84
CA SER A 403 -16.13 -0.32 -18.41
C SER A 403 -14.99 0.34 -17.62
N MET A 404 -13.83 0.57 -18.25
CA MET A 404 -12.66 1.17 -17.59
C MET A 404 -12.93 2.63 -17.20
N VAL A 405 -12.65 2.98 -15.95
CA VAL A 405 -12.80 4.32 -15.36
C VAL A 405 -11.44 4.91 -15.01
N GLU A 406 -10.52 4.07 -14.50
CA GLU A 406 -9.15 4.47 -14.14
C GLU A 406 -8.15 3.50 -14.78
N LEU A 407 -7.25 4.05 -15.59
CA LEU A 407 -6.19 3.31 -16.26
C LEU A 407 -4.84 3.97 -15.97
N ASN A 408 -3.99 3.27 -15.21
CA ASN A 408 -2.64 3.71 -14.91
C ASN A 408 -1.62 2.78 -15.60
N LEU A 409 -0.87 3.34 -16.54
CA LEU A 409 0.21 2.69 -17.30
C LEU A 409 1.55 3.44 -17.13
N ALA A 410 1.70 4.24 -16.07
CA ALA A 410 2.89 5.06 -15.85
C ALA A 410 4.17 4.21 -15.70
N THR A 411 5.34 4.79 -15.96
CA THR A 411 6.65 4.12 -15.79
C THR A 411 6.69 2.79 -16.58
N ASN A 412 6.55 2.90 -17.90
CA ASN A 412 6.56 1.76 -18.83
C ASN A 412 7.38 2.13 -20.09
N GLN A 413 7.33 1.28 -21.12
CA GLN A 413 8.10 1.43 -22.36
C GLN A 413 7.17 1.69 -23.57
N LEU A 414 5.99 2.27 -23.35
CA LEU A 414 5.00 2.50 -24.39
C LEU A 414 5.48 3.59 -25.36
N THR A 415 5.54 3.25 -26.65
CA THR A 415 5.94 4.18 -27.73
C THR A 415 4.75 4.83 -28.44
N LYS A 416 3.56 4.25 -28.30
CA LYS A 416 2.29 4.74 -28.88
C LYS A 416 1.09 4.19 -28.10
N ILE A 417 -0.02 4.93 -28.16
CA ILE A 417 -1.36 4.46 -27.77
C ILE A 417 -2.16 4.17 -29.07
N PRO A 418 -2.90 3.05 -29.19
CA PRO A 418 -3.74 2.77 -30.36
C PRO A 418 -4.92 3.73 -30.51
N GLU A 419 -5.39 3.96 -31.75
CA GLU A 419 -6.63 4.70 -32.04
C GLU A 419 -7.88 4.07 -31.40
N ASP A 420 -7.83 2.76 -31.13
CA ASP A 420 -8.86 2.01 -30.41
C ASP A 420 -9.06 2.51 -28.96
N VAL A 421 -8.19 3.39 -28.43
CA VAL A 421 -8.43 4.12 -27.17
C VAL A 421 -9.80 4.80 -27.14
N SER A 422 -10.31 5.18 -28.32
CA SER A 422 -11.65 5.74 -28.52
C SER A 422 -12.81 4.87 -27.99
N GLY A 423 -12.58 3.57 -27.75
CA GLY A 423 -13.55 2.66 -27.13
C GLY A 423 -13.65 2.73 -25.60
N LEU A 424 -12.70 3.36 -24.91
CA LEU A 424 -12.69 3.50 -23.43
C LEU A 424 -13.64 4.64 -22.98
N VAL A 425 -14.88 4.63 -23.45
CA VAL A 425 -15.88 5.71 -23.28
C VAL A 425 -16.29 6.02 -21.84
N SER A 426 -15.89 5.18 -20.87
CA SER A 426 -16.14 5.39 -19.44
C SER A 426 -14.96 5.99 -18.68
N LEU A 427 -13.82 6.22 -19.33
CA LEU A 427 -12.58 6.59 -18.67
C LEU A 427 -12.63 8.01 -18.11
N GLU A 428 -12.35 8.14 -16.81
CA GLU A 428 -12.27 9.40 -16.07
C GLU A 428 -10.82 9.78 -15.73
N VAL A 429 -9.93 8.78 -15.57
CA VAL A 429 -8.52 8.99 -15.22
C VAL A 429 -7.62 8.14 -16.12
N LEU A 430 -6.68 8.79 -16.81
CA LEU A 430 -5.68 8.16 -17.68
C LEU A 430 -4.28 8.66 -17.31
N ILE A 431 -3.47 7.77 -16.72
CA ILE A 431 -2.10 8.05 -16.32
C ILE A 431 -1.14 7.32 -17.25
N LEU A 432 -0.35 8.07 -18.00
CA LEU A 432 0.61 7.62 -19.03
C LEU A 432 2.03 8.18 -18.79
N SER A 433 2.28 8.78 -17.63
CA SER A 433 3.56 9.41 -17.29
C SER A 433 4.75 8.46 -17.32
N ASN A 434 5.96 8.99 -17.56
CA ASN A 434 7.21 8.23 -17.69
C ASN A 434 7.09 7.08 -18.70
N ASN A 435 6.93 7.45 -19.97
CA ASN A 435 6.84 6.54 -21.11
C ASN A 435 7.62 7.11 -22.31
N LEU A 436 7.50 6.49 -23.48
CA LEU A 436 8.22 6.87 -24.70
C LEU A 436 7.29 7.41 -25.79
N LEU A 437 6.14 7.97 -25.41
CA LEU A 437 5.11 8.44 -26.34
C LEU A 437 5.59 9.69 -27.08
N LYS A 438 5.54 9.64 -28.42
CA LYS A 438 5.86 10.80 -29.29
C LYS A 438 4.66 11.64 -29.68
N LYS A 439 3.48 11.01 -29.78
CA LYS A 439 2.21 11.59 -30.21
C LYS A 439 1.07 10.81 -29.54
N LEU A 440 -0.07 11.48 -29.40
CA LEU A 440 -1.32 10.85 -29.02
C LEU A 440 -2.17 10.53 -30.27
N PRO A 441 -2.98 9.45 -30.25
CA PRO A 441 -3.96 9.15 -31.28
C PRO A 441 -5.09 10.19 -31.29
N HIS A 442 -5.74 10.37 -32.45
CA HIS A 442 -6.91 11.26 -32.57
C HIS A 442 -8.10 10.76 -31.75
N GLY A 443 -8.23 9.43 -31.60
CA GLY A 443 -9.24 8.76 -30.78
C GLY A 443 -9.25 9.18 -29.30
N ILE A 444 -8.21 9.86 -28.79
CA ILE A 444 -8.21 10.42 -27.43
C ILE A 444 -9.41 11.35 -27.18
N GLY A 445 -9.85 12.12 -28.19
CA GLY A 445 -10.98 13.06 -28.07
C GLY A 445 -12.36 12.40 -27.86
N ASN A 446 -12.45 11.07 -27.98
CA ASN A 446 -13.67 10.32 -27.67
C ASN A 446 -13.82 10.00 -26.17
N LEU A 447 -12.79 10.21 -25.35
CA LEU A 447 -12.80 10.00 -23.90
C LEU A 447 -13.56 11.11 -23.17
N ARG A 448 -14.83 11.34 -23.51
CA ARG A 448 -15.57 12.56 -23.10
C ARG A 448 -15.80 12.74 -21.60
N LYS A 449 -15.58 11.69 -20.79
CA LYS A 449 -15.64 11.75 -19.32
C LYS A 449 -14.27 11.99 -18.66
N LEU A 450 -13.19 12.09 -19.43
CA LEU A 450 -11.84 12.19 -18.90
C LEU A 450 -11.67 13.48 -18.11
N ARG A 451 -11.30 13.35 -16.83
CA ARG A 451 -11.05 14.44 -15.88
C ARG A 451 -9.57 14.65 -15.60
N GLU A 452 -8.79 13.58 -15.60
CA GLU A 452 -7.35 13.61 -15.38
C GLU A 452 -6.62 12.89 -16.53
N LEU A 453 -5.72 13.62 -17.18
CA LEU A 453 -4.80 13.12 -18.19
C LEU A 453 -3.37 13.49 -17.78
N ASP A 454 -2.61 12.50 -17.35
CA ASP A 454 -1.21 12.65 -17.00
C ASP A 454 -0.31 12.03 -18.09
N LEU A 455 0.55 12.86 -18.65
CA LEU A 455 1.49 12.58 -19.74
C LEU A 455 2.90 13.08 -19.40
N GLU A 456 3.20 13.33 -18.12
CA GLU A 456 4.51 13.76 -17.63
C GLU A 456 5.64 12.82 -18.10
N GLU A 457 6.87 13.33 -18.25
CA GLU A 457 8.06 12.52 -18.63
C GLU A 457 7.82 11.66 -19.89
N ASN A 458 7.47 12.30 -21.00
CA ASN A 458 7.28 11.64 -22.29
C ASN A 458 8.09 12.35 -23.40
N LYS A 459 7.80 12.06 -24.67
CA LYS A 459 8.50 12.62 -25.83
C LYS A 459 7.53 13.32 -26.78
N LEU A 460 6.45 13.87 -26.25
CA LEU A 460 5.37 14.45 -27.05
C LEU A 460 5.86 15.68 -27.81
N GLU A 461 5.82 15.61 -29.14
CA GLU A 461 6.21 16.70 -30.05
C GLU A 461 5.05 17.72 -30.20
N SER A 462 3.81 17.26 -30.09
CA SER A 462 2.58 18.04 -30.19
C SER A 462 1.37 17.29 -29.61
N LEU A 463 0.26 18.02 -29.37
CA LEU A 463 -1.05 17.44 -29.04
C LEU A 463 -1.96 17.40 -30.28
N PRO A 464 -2.86 16.40 -30.39
CA PRO A 464 -3.90 16.37 -31.41
C PRO A 464 -4.96 17.46 -31.15
N ASN A 465 -5.58 17.99 -32.22
CA ASN A 465 -6.64 18.99 -32.10
C ASN A 465 -7.88 18.45 -31.35
N GLU A 466 -8.09 17.14 -31.42
CA GLU A 466 -9.17 16.40 -30.76
C GLU A 466 -9.11 16.46 -29.23
N ILE A 467 -7.99 16.92 -28.63
CA ILE A 467 -7.92 17.23 -27.20
C ILE A 467 -9.03 18.21 -26.77
N ALA A 468 -9.44 19.10 -27.68
CA ALA A 468 -10.50 20.10 -27.50
C ALA A 468 -11.90 19.52 -27.26
N TYR A 469 -12.07 18.19 -27.39
CA TYR A 469 -13.34 17.51 -27.11
C TYR A 469 -13.46 17.00 -25.67
N LEU A 470 -12.38 17.05 -24.89
CA LEU A 470 -12.32 16.60 -23.49
C LEU A 470 -12.88 17.66 -22.53
N LYS A 471 -14.15 18.03 -22.70
CA LYS A 471 -14.77 19.16 -21.96
C LYS A 471 -14.84 18.95 -20.44
N ASP A 472 -14.82 17.71 -19.97
CA ASP A 472 -14.83 17.38 -18.55
C ASP A 472 -13.42 17.36 -17.92
N LEU A 473 -12.35 17.64 -18.71
CA LEU A 473 -10.97 17.61 -18.24
C LEU A 473 -10.69 18.72 -17.22
N GLN A 474 -10.20 18.32 -16.05
CA GLN A 474 -9.88 19.17 -14.90
C GLN A 474 -8.37 19.31 -14.72
N LYS A 475 -7.63 18.23 -14.98
CA LYS A 475 -6.18 18.17 -14.82
C LYS A 475 -5.51 17.62 -16.07
N LEU A 476 -4.59 18.41 -16.63
CA LEU A 476 -3.73 18.04 -17.76
C LEU A 476 -2.28 18.26 -17.38
N VAL A 477 -1.49 17.19 -17.29
CA VAL A 477 -0.06 17.23 -16.96
C VAL A 477 0.74 16.84 -18.20
N LEU A 478 1.60 17.75 -18.66
CA LEU A 478 2.46 17.59 -19.84
C LEU A 478 3.92 17.95 -19.52
N THR A 479 4.26 18.07 -18.23
CA THR A 479 5.61 18.40 -17.74
C THR A 479 6.65 17.45 -18.34
N ASN A 480 7.85 17.96 -18.65
CA ASN A 480 8.97 17.17 -19.18
C ASN A 480 8.59 16.43 -20.50
N ASN A 481 8.38 17.23 -21.55
CA ASN A 481 8.02 16.78 -22.90
C ASN A 481 8.75 17.64 -23.97
N GLN A 482 8.39 17.49 -25.25
CA GLN A 482 9.02 18.15 -26.39
C GLN A 482 8.06 19.10 -27.12
N LEU A 483 7.04 19.60 -26.42
CA LEU A 483 5.99 20.45 -27.00
C LEU A 483 6.58 21.81 -27.40
N THR A 484 6.34 22.22 -28.65
CA THR A 484 6.78 23.52 -29.19
C THR A 484 5.65 24.56 -29.22
N THR A 485 4.40 24.09 -29.26
CA THR A 485 3.15 24.86 -29.26
C THR A 485 2.02 24.04 -28.65
N LEU A 486 0.89 24.68 -28.34
CA LEU A 486 -0.38 24.03 -28.00
C LEU A 486 -1.41 24.30 -29.10
N PRO A 487 -2.33 23.35 -29.38
CA PRO A 487 -3.43 23.59 -30.30
C PRO A 487 -4.39 24.64 -29.73
N ARG A 488 -4.90 25.54 -30.58
CA ARG A 488 -5.90 26.56 -30.21
C ARG A 488 -7.12 26.00 -29.47
N GLY A 489 -7.51 24.77 -29.80
CA GLY A 489 -8.59 24.05 -29.14
C GLY A 489 -8.38 23.77 -27.63
N ILE A 490 -7.20 24.05 -27.07
CA ILE A 490 -6.97 24.00 -25.61
C ILE A 490 -7.98 24.88 -24.86
N GLY A 491 -8.39 26.02 -25.40
CA GLY A 491 -9.38 26.92 -24.78
C GLY A 491 -10.77 26.31 -24.60
N HIS A 492 -11.10 25.21 -25.30
CA HIS A 492 -12.37 24.50 -25.10
C HIS A 492 -12.42 23.67 -23.81
N LEU A 493 -11.29 23.50 -23.12
CA LEU A 493 -11.18 22.76 -21.85
C LEU A 493 -11.66 23.63 -20.67
N THR A 494 -12.88 24.17 -20.74
CA THR A 494 -13.36 25.20 -19.81
C THR A 494 -13.46 24.74 -18.35
N ASN A 495 -13.41 23.43 -18.07
CA ASN A 495 -13.37 22.86 -16.72
C ASN A 495 -11.95 22.64 -16.17
N LEU A 496 -10.90 22.96 -16.94
CA LEU A 496 -9.50 22.74 -16.57
C LEU A 496 -9.10 23.66 -15.42
N THR A 497 -8.68 23.07 -14.30
CA THR A 497 -8.18 23.77 -13.10
C THR A 497 -6.67 23.72 -13.00
N HIS A 498 -6.03 22.65 -13.49
CA HIS A 498 -4.58 22.45 -13.45
C HIS A 498 -4.02 22.17 -14.85
N LEU A 499 -3.04 22.97 -15.27
CA LEU A 499 -2.29 22.81 -16.52
C LEU A 499 -0.77 22.81 -16.26
N GLY A 500 -0.17 21.62 -16.29
CA GLY A 500 1.27 21.42 -16.20
C GLY A 500 1.92 21.42 -17.59
N LEU A 501 2.80 22.39 -17.86
CA LEU A 501 3.54 22.57 -19.12
C LEU A 501 5.04 22.83 -18.90
N GLY A 502 5.54 22.57 -17.69
CA GLY A 502 6.94 22.81 -17.34
C GLY A 502 7.89 21.90 -18.15
N GLU A 503 9.17 22.26 -18.22
CA GLU A 503 10.22 21.46 -18.88
C GLU A 503 9.82 21.05 -20.33
N ASN A 504 9.49 22.04 -21.15
CA ASN A 504 9.07 21.85 -22.55
C ASN A 504 9.84 22.82 -23.47
N LEU A 505 9.50 22.86 -24.75
CA LEU A 505 10.15 23.70 -25.76
C LEU A 505 9.21 24.81 -26.28
N LEU A 506 8.22 25.22 -25.48
CA LEU A 506 7.14 26.11 -25.91
C LEU A 506 7.68 27.45 -26.38
N THR A 507 7.26 27.85 -27.59
CA THR A 507 7.61 29.14 -28.20
C THR A 507 6.61 30.24 -27.83
N HIS A 508 5.35 29.86 -27.68
CA HIS A 508 4.22 30.73 -27.31
C HIS A 508 3.07 29.88 -26.76
N LEU A 509 2.12 30.55 -26.09
CA LEU A 509 0.80 30.00 -25.77
C LEU A 509 -0.24 30.58 -26.75
N PRO A 510 -1.30 29.83 -27.09
CA PRO A 510 -2.42 30.34 -27.88
C PRO A 510 -3.22 31.40 -27.12
N GLU A 511 -3.79 32.37 -27.83
CA GLU A 511 -4.68 33.41 -27.28
C GLU A 511 -5.91 32.79 -26.60
N GLU A 512 -6.39 31.64 -27.12
CA GLU A 512 -7.48 30.86 -26.55
C GLU A 512 -7.20 30.32 -25.14
N ILE A 513 -5.98 30.44 -24.58
CA ILE A 513 -5.73 30.15 -23.16
C ILE A 513 -6.61 30.99 -22.22
N GLY A 514 -7.01 32.20 -22.65
CA GLY A 514 -7.83 33.11 -21.85
C GLY A 514 -9.28 32.66 -21.63
N THR A 515 -9.76 31.64 -22.37
CA THR A 515 -11.11 31.08 -22.16
C THR A 515 -11.16 29.99 -21.08
N LEU A 516 -10.02 29.70 -20.43
CA LEU A 516 -9.93 28.77 -19.32
C LEU A 516 -10.36 29.44 -18.00
N GLU A 517 -11.64 29.79 -17.90
CA GLU A 517 -12.22 30.53 -16.76
C GLU A 517 -12.04 29.83 -15.40
N ASN A 518 -11.88 28.50 -15.41
CA ASN A 518 -11.67 27.68 -14.21
C ASN A 518 -10.20 27.39 -13.88
N LEU A 519 -9.23 27.90 -14.66
CA LEU A 519 -7.81 27.61 -14.44
C LEU A 519 -7.31 28.24 -13.13
N GLU A 520 -6.83 27.41 -12.22
CA GLU A 520 -6.33 27.79 -10.88
C GLU A 520 -4.79 27.70 -10.82
N GLU A 521 -4.20 26.72 -11.52
CA GLU A 521 -2.76 26.43 -11.54
C GLU A 521 -2.20 26.31 -12.97
N LEU A 522 -1.14 27.05 -13.29
CA LEU A 522 -0.45 27.03 -14.58
C LEU A 522 1.07 26.95 -14.41
N TYR A 523 1.69 25.81 -14.75
CA TYR A 523 3.13 25.63 -14.65
C TYR A 523 3.78 25.74 -16.02
N LEU A 524 4.61 26.78 -16.23
CA LEU A 524 5.33 27.05 -17.49
C LEU A 524 6.86 27.04 -17.32
N ASN A 525 7.38 26.72 -16.12
CA ASN A 525 8.81 26.76 -15.84
C ASN A 525 9.65 25.95 -16.84
N ASP A 526 10.91 26.32 -17.01
CA ASP A 526 11.88 25.60 -17.84
C ASP A 526 11.43 25.46 -19.31
N ASN A 527 10.77 26.49 -19.85
CA ASN A 527 10.51 26.67 -21.28
C ASN A 527 11.49 27.72 -21.88
N PRO A 528 12.68 27.31 -22.35
CA PRO A 528 13.74 28.24 -22.75
C PRO A 528 13.44 29.05 -24.03
N ASN A 529 12.41 28.65 -24.80
CA ASN A 529 11.97 29.34 -26.01
C ASN A 529 10.79 30.31 -25.77
N LEU A 530 10.28 30.43 -24.54
CA LEU A 530 9.06 31.18 -24.24
C LEU A 530 9.36 32.67 -24.03
N HIS A 531 9.37 33.43 -25.12
CA HIS A 531 9.73 34.86 -25.11
C HIS A 531 8.56 35.80 -24.80
N SER A 532 7.31 35.34 -24.91
CA SER A 532 6.10 36.13 -24.65
C SER A 532 4.93 35.28 -24.16
N LEU A 533 3.98 35.95 -23.49
CA LEU A 533 2.70 35.39 -23.06
C LEU A 533 1.55 36.19 -23.70
N PRO A 534 0.44 35.55 -24.10
CA PRO A 534 -0.73 36.21 -24.65
C PRO A 534 -1.39 37.15 -23.62
N PHE A 535 -1.99 38.25 -24.07
CA PHE A 535 -2.70 39.18 -23.19
C PHE A 535 -3.93 38.54 -22.55
N GLU A 536 -4.53 37.59 -23.26
CA GLU A 536 -5.73 36.84 -22.93
C GLU A 536 -5.54 35.99 -21.67
N LEU A 537 -4.29 35.65 -21.30
CA LEU A 537 -3.99 34.99 -20.03
C LEU A 537 -4.45 35.82 -18.80
N ALA A 538 -4.60 37.14 -18.96
CA ALA A 538 -5.20 38.02 -17.97
C ALA A 538 -6.68 37.71 -17.65
N LEU A 539 -7.39 37.04 -18.56
CA LEU A 539 -8.81 36.70 -18.46
C LEU A 539 -9.07 35.47 -17.58
N CYS A 540 -8.04 34.66 -17.29
CA CYS A 540 -8.11 33.52 -16.38
C CYS A 540 -8.33 33.99 -14.93
N SER A 541 -9.57 34.33 -14.58
CA SER A 541 -9.94 35.06 -13.36
C SER A 541 -9.63 34.31 -12.06
N LYS A 542 -9.55 32.98 -12.11
CA LYS A 542 -9.23 32.11 -10.96
C LYS A 542 -7.74 31.76 -10.83
N LEU A 543 -6.90 32.19 -11.78
CA LEU A 543 -5.49 31.80 -11.81
C LEU A 543 -4.78 32.34 -10.56
N SER A 544 -4.33 31.42 -9.71
CA SER A 544 -3.78 31.71 -8.38
C SER A 544 -2.33 31.27 -8.23
N ILE A 545 -1.98 30.15 -8.87
CA ILE A 545 -0.63 29.61 -8.93
C ILE A 545 -0.14 29.67 -10.37
N MET A 546 1.00 30.31 -10.60
CA MET A 546 1.63 30.36 -11.90
C MET A 546 3.15 30.24 -11.73
N SER A 547 3.76 29.26 -12.41
CA SER A 547 5.22 29.07 -12.41
C SER A 547 5.80 29.48 -13.76
N ILE A 548 6.89 30.24 -13.74
CA ILE A 548 7.56 30.82 -14.93
C ILE A 548 9.09 30.84 -14.79
N GLU A 549 9.62 30.10 -13.82
CA GLU A 549 11.06 30.03 -13.57
C GLU A 549 11.78 29.54 -14.83
N ASN A 550 12.97 30.09 -15.12
CA ASN A 550 13.76 29.76 -16.31
C ASN A 550 13.07 29.99 -17.68
N CYS A 551 12.00 30.79 -17.75
CA CYS A 551 11.48 31.34 -19.01
C CYS A 551 12.14 32.68 -19.34
N PRO A 552 12.61 32.93 -20.59
CA PRO A 552 13.30 34.18 -20.92
C PRO A 552 12.37 35.41 -20.92
N LEU A 553 11.10 35.25 -21.33
CA LEU A 553 10.05 36.27 -21.33
C LEU A 553 10.49 37.65 -21.85
N SER A 554 11.41 37.67 -22.81
CA SER A 554 12.18 38.87 -23.22
C SER A 554 11.35 39.96 -23.91
N HIS A 555 10.09 39.70 -24.25
CA HIS A 555 9.14 40.71 -24.74
C HIS A 555 8.43 41.48 -23.61
N LEU A 556 8.60 41.06 -22.35
CA LEU A 556 8.09 41.75 -21.17
C LEU A 556 9.19 42.61 -20.52
N PRO A 557 8.87 43.76 -19.87
CA PRO A 557 9.87 44.56 -19.18
C PRO A 557 10.56 43.75 -18.06
N PRO A 558 11.90 43.78 -17.94
CA PRO A 558 12.62 42.98 -16.94
C PRO A 558 12.17 43.20 -15.49
N GLN A 559 11.70 44.41 -15.15
CA GLN A 559 11.15 44.73 -13.83
C GLN A 559 9.82 44.01 -13.55
N ILE A 560 9.01 43.79 -14.59
CA ILE A 560 7.74 43.06 -14.49
C ILE A 560 8.02 41.57 -14.31
N VAL A 561 8.97 41.02 -15.07
CA VAL A 561 9.39 39.61 -14.94
C VAL A 561 10.00 39.34 -13.56
N ALA A 562 10.87 40.24 -13.07
CA ALA A 562 11.45 40.15 -11.72
C ALA A 562 10.42 40.33 -10.58
N GLY A 563 9.29 41.01 -10.84
CA GLY A 563 8.15 41.08 -9.92
C GLY A 563 7.35 39.78 -9.82
N GLY A 564 7.62 38.81 -10.70
CA GLY A 564 6.98 37.50 -10.70
C GLY A 564 5.58 37.49 -11.34
N PRO A 565 4.85 36.36 -11.22
CA PRO A 565 3.62 36.13 -11.98
C PRO A 565 2.52 37.17 -11.76
N SER A 566 2.37 37.69 -10.55
CA SER A 566 1.33 38.69 -10.22
C SER A 566 1.55 40.02 -10.97
N PHE A 567 2.80 40.48 -11.08
CA PHE A 567 3.17 41.66 -11.85
C PHE A 567 2.97 41.44 -13.36
N ILE A 568 3.28 40.25 -13.86
CA ILE A 568 3.03 39.87 -15.26
C ILE A 568 1.53 39.91 -15.58
N ILE A 569 0.68 39.26 -14.77
CA ILE A 569 -0.78 39.28 -14.97
C ILE A 569 -1.32 40.71 -14.89
N GLN A 570 -0.82 41.55 -13.98
CA GLN A 570 -1.23 42.97 -13.93
C GLN A 570 -0.76 43.76 -15.17
N PHE A 571 0.45 43.51 -15.67
CA PHE A 571 0.94 44.14 -16.89
C PHE A 571 0.11 43.75 -18.11
N LEU A 572 -0.19 42.45 -18.27
CA LEU A 572 -1.06 41.94 -19.34
C LEU A 572 -2.46 42.56 -19.26
N LYS A 573 -3.04 42.70 -18.06
CA LYS A 573 -4.32 43.43 -17.82
C LYS A 573 -4.27 44.89 -18.26
N MET A 574 -3.15 45.60 -18.05
CA MET A 574 -3.03 47.03 -18.36
C MET A 574 -2.72 47.33 -19.84
N GLN A 575 -2.06 46.41 -20.54
CA GLN A 575 -1.62 46.58 -21.93
C GLN A 575 -2.50 45.84 -22.95
N GLY A 576 -3.25 44.83 -22.53
CA GLY A 576 -4.18 44.11 -23.39
C GLY A 576 -5.31 45.00 -23.94
N PRO A 577 -5.90 44.64 -25.09
CA PRO A 577 -6.97 45.42 -25.73
C PRO A 577 -8.27 45.47 -24.90
N TYR A 578 -8.41 44.63 -23.88
CA TYR A 578 -9.61 44.43 -23.06
C TYR A 578 -9.85 45.47 -21.96
N ARG A 579 -9.20 46.65 -22.02
CA ARG A 579 -9.30 47.76 -21.04
C ARG A 579 -10.71 48.24 -20.67
N ALA A 580 -11.75 47.80 -21.39
CA ALA A 580 -13.14 48.24 -21.24
C ALA A 580 -14.12 47.15 -20.77
N MET A 581 -13.64 45.96 -20.36
CA MET A 581 -14.46 44.87 -19.82
C MET A 581 -14.07 44.54 -18.38
N VAL A 582 -14.49 45.40 -17.44
CA VAL A 582 -14.48 45.18 -15.98
C VAL A 582 -15.77 45.77 -15.40
#